data_AF-A0A9E2GDK3-F1
#
_entry.id   AF-A0A9E2GDK3-F1
#
_cell.length_a   1.000
_cell.length_b   1.000
_cell.length_c   1.000
_cell.angle_alpha   90.00
_cell.angle_beta   90.00
_cell.angle_gamma   90.00
#
_symmetry.space_group_name_H-M   'P 1'
#
loop_
_entity.id
_entity.type
_entity.pdbx_description
1 polymer ?
#
loop_
_entity_poly.entity_id
_entity_poly.type
_entity_poly.pdbx_seq_one_letter_code
_entity_poly.pdbx_strand_id
1 'polypeptide(L)'
;MTGNEIRRQFIEYFEKLNHKIVRSSSLVPQDDPTLLFTNAGMVQFKRTFLGEEKRSYVRAASSQKCVRAGGKHNDLENVGYTARHHTFFEMLGNFSFGDYFKEKGIEFAWDLLVNGYGLPEDKLLVSVFIDDDEAHDIWNKNIGVPEDRIVRFGEKDNFWSMGDTGPCGPCSEILMDRGKEFACDRPDCSVGCECDRYLEIWNLVFMQFNRDASGKMAPLPKPSIDTGMGLERIVSIIQNVPTNYEIDLIIPIINKTENLSEKQLGDSSEDDIAMKVIADHSRAAAFLIGDGILPSNEGRGYVLRRIIRRAIRYGRNIGLTKPFLHKTTSVVFDIMKPVYPELSGAASFITNIIKNEEVRFSETLDKGLKLLNDNLLEMKEKGQKKIPGQLIFKLYDTYGFPLDIVKDVVRDKNMSLDIQGFNNAMEGQRAKSRSIATFSEISDAYKKLSSEGIKPKFVGYDKLSCNAKVLVIVENSNEVHEASSGKEVEVITDFTPFYAESGGQVGDTGKISGTNLLLEISDTVKDPTGLVIHKGRIISGTIKKGDNIFLIVDKNERNATACNHTATHILHSVLRQILGDHVKQAGSLVAPDRLRFDFTHFS
;
A
#
# COMPACT_ATOMS: atom_id res chain seq x y z
N MET A 1 -31.32 -16.09 1.65
CA MET A 1 -30.83 -15.20 2.72
C MET A 1 -30.03 -14.06 2.09
N THR A 2 -30.08 -12.87 2.68
CA THR A 2 -29.25 -11.71 2.32
C THR A 2 -27.82 -11.88 2.84
N GLY A 3 -26.85 -11.16 2.26
CA GLY A 3 -25.47 -11.19 2.75
C GLY A 3 -25.33 -10.70 4.19
N ASN A 4 -26.18 -9.76 4.60
CA ASN A 4 -26.25 -9.31 5.99
C ASN A 4 -26.74 -10.41 6.94
N GLU A 5 -27.74 -11.20 6.54
CA GLU A 5 -28.23 -12.35 7.33
C GLU A 5 -27.19 -13.46 7.43
N ILE A 6 -26.50 -13.77 6.33
CA ILE A 6 -25.44 -14.78 6.28
C ILE A 6 -24.29 -14.38 7.22
N ARG A 7 -23.80 -13.14 7.13
CA ARG A 7 -22.78 -12.61 8.05
C ARG A 7 -23.23 -12.72 9.51
N ARG A 8 -24.47 -12.32 9.82
CA ARG A 8 -25.01 -12.38 11.18
C ARG A 8 -25.06 -13.82 11.70
N GLN A 9 -25.56 -14.75 10.88
CA GLN A 9 -25.67 -16.15 11.26
C GLN A 9 -24.30 -16.79 11.54
N PHE A 10 -23.26 -16.47 10.75
CA PHE A 10 -21.89 -16.87 11.04
C PHE A 10 -21.44 -16.44 12.44
N ILE A 11 -21.62 -15.16 12.75
CA ILE A 11 -21.20 -14.57 14.02
C ILE A 11 -21.97 -15.20 15.20
N GLU A 12 -23.30 -15.30 15.08
CA GLU A 12 -24.15 -15.89 16.13
C GLU A 12 -23.86 -17.39 16.34
N TYR A 13 -23.50 -18.12 15.28
CA TYR A 13 -23.11 -19.52 15.37
C TYR A 13 -21.83 -19.69 16.21
N PHE A 14 -20.77 -18.93 15.91
CA PHE A 14 -19.52 -19.02 16.68
C PHE A 14 -19.63 -18.42 18.08
N GLU A 15 -20.50 -17.43 18.29
CA GLU A 15 -20.82 -16.91 19.63
C GLU A 15 -21.40 -18.00 20.52
N LYS A 16 -22.35 -18.82 20.01
CA LYS A 16 -22.91 -19.98 20.74
C LYS A 16 -21.85 -21.03 21.07
N LEU A 17 -20.77 -21.10 20.29
CA LEU A 17 -19.60 -21.97 20.53
C LEU A 17 -18.53 -21.30 21.42
N ASN A 18 -18.89 -20.25 22.16
CA ASN A 18 -18.05 -19.50 23.08
C ASN A 18 -16.84 -18.79 22.41
N HIS A 19 -16.95 -18.42 21.13
CA HIS A 19 -15.95 -17.55 20.51
C HIS A 19 -16.22 -16.10 20.90
N LYS A 20 -15.17 -15.35 21.22
CA LYS A 20 -15.30 -13.90 21.40
C LYS A 20 -15.56 -13.27 20.04
N ILE A 21 -16.68 -12.54 19.91
CA ILE A 21 -16.93 -11.75 18.70
C ILE A 21 -16.04 -10.51 18.72
N VAL A 22 -15.22 -10.37 17.68
CA VAL A 22 -14.25 -9.28 17.49
C VAL A 22 -14.65 -8.47 16.27
N ARG A 23 -14.58 -7.14 16.37
CA ARG A 23 -14.85 -6.25 15.23
C ARG A 23 -13.69 -6.30 14.24
N SER A 24 -14.00 -6.06 12.96
CA SER A 24 -12.99 -5.87 11.92
C SER A 24 -11.94 -4.85 12.34
N SER A 25 -10.67 -5.19 12.15
CA SER A 25 -9.58 -4.21 12.22
C SER A 25 -9.59 -3.30 10.98
N SER A 26 -8.79 -2.23 11.04
CA SER A 26 -8.53 -1.35 9.89
C SER A 26 -7.94 -2.12 8.70
N LEU A 27 -8.21 -1.64 7.48
CA LEU A 27 -7.53 -2.03 6.25
C LEU A 27 -6.05 -1.62 6.23
N VAL A 28 -5.64 -0.71 7.12
CA VAL A 28 -4.23 -0.40 7.38
C VAL A 28 -3.76 -1.28 8.54
N PRO A 29 -2.91 -2.30 8.29
CA PRO A 29 -2.37 -3.14 9.35
C PRO A 29 -1.61 -2.28 10.36
N GLN A 30 -1.96 -2.41 11.63
CA GLN A 30 -1.17 -1.84 12.72
C GLN A 30 -0.01 -2.78 13.00
N ASP A 31 1.18 -2.22 13.18
CA ASP A 31 2.38 -2.96 13.60
C ASP A 31 2.85 -4.10 12.66
N ASP A 32 2.45 -4.07 11.38
CA ASP A 32 2.98 -4.99 10.36
C ASP A 32 3.51 -4.22 9.12
N PRO A 33 4.84 -3.95 9.05
CA PRO A 33 5.43 -3.24 7.93
C PRO A 33 5.51 -4.08 6.65
N THR A 34 5.25 -5.39 6.73
CA THR A 34 5.35 -6.31 5.57
C THR A 34 4.10 -6.29 4.69
N LEU A 35 2.97 -5.79 5.21
CA LEU A 35 1.69 -5.78 4.52
C LEU A 35 1.26 -4.36 4.11
N LEU A 36 0.90 -4.21 2.83
CA LEU A 36 0.34 -2.96 2.34
C LEU A 36 -1.10 -2.78 2.85
N PHE A 37 -1.93 -3.82 2.82
CA PHE A 37 -3.29 -3.80 3.35
C PHE A 37 -3.57 -5.06 4.14
N THR A 38 -4.56 -5.00 5.03
CA THR A 38 -5.13 -6.19 5.67
C THR A 38 -5.76 -7.07 4.58
N ASN A 39 -5.15 -8.23 4.31
CA ASN A 39 -5.51 -9.14 3.22
C ASN A 39 -6.23 -10.42 3.69
N ALA A 40 -6.25 -10.67 5.00
CA ALA A 40 -6.85 -11.85 5.63
C ALA A 40 -7.38 -11.54 7.05
N GLY A 41 -8.31 -12.39 7.53
CA GLY A 41 -8.91 -12.29 8.86
C GLY A 41 -7.91 -12.37 10.01
N MET A 42 -6.92 -13.25 9.86
CA MET A 42 -5.92 -13.58 10.89
C MET A 42 -4.95 -12.45 11.21
N VAL A 43 -4.79 -11.45 10.33
CA VAL A 43 -3.77 -10.39 10.45
C VAL A 43 -3.89 -9.67 11.79
N GLN A 44 -5.11 -9.40 12.26
CA GLN A 44 -5.39 -8.75 13.54
C GLN A 44 -5.03 -9.60 14.79
N PHE A 45 -4.70 -10.87 14.59
CA PHE A 45 -4.36 -11.86 15.62
C PHE A 45 -2.94 -12.41 15.48
N LYS A 46 -2.13 -11.91 14.53
CA LYS A 46 -0.76 -12.39 14.25
C LYS A 46 0.07 -12.58 15.52
N ARG A 47 0.13 -11.55 16.37
CA ARG A 47 0.89 -11.57 17.63
C ARG A 47 0.33 -12.55 18.66
N THR A 48 -0.98 -12.78 18.64
CA THR A 48 -1.62 -13.80 19.49
C THR A 48 -1.22 -15.21 19.06
N PHE A 49 -1.20 -15.50 17.76
CA PHE A 49 -0.72 -16.78 17.23
C PHE A 49 0.75 -17.05 17.51
N LEU A 50 1.58 -16.01 17.48
CA LEU A 50 3.01 -16.09 17.83
C LEU A 50 3.26 -16.20 19.34
N GLY A 51 2.23 -16.04 20.18
CA GLY A 51 2.36 -16.04 21.64
C GLY A 51 2.97 -14.76 22.23
N GLU A 52 3.12 -13.72 21.42
CA GLU A 52 3.69 -12.41 21.80
C GLU A 52 2.66 -11.51 22.51
N GLU A 53 1.37 -11.79 22.31
CA GLU A 53 0.25 -11.07 22.89
C GLU A 53 -0.68 -12.05 23.63
N LYS A 54 -0.98 -11.76 24.90
CA LYS A 54 -1.96 -12.53 25.67
C LYS A 54 -3.29 -11.79 25.71
N ARG A 55 -4.34 -12.42 25.18
CA ARG A 55 -5.72 -11.91 25.22
C ARG A 55 -6.52 -12.57 26.35
N SER A 56 -7.64 -11.95 26.72
CA SER A 56 -8.58 -12.48 27.73
C SER A 56 -9.45 -13.64 27.20
N TYR A 57 -9.33 -13.97 25.92
CA TYR A 57 -10.05 -15.02 25.23
C TYR A 57 -9.09 -15.88 24.42
N VAL A 58 -9.45 -17.15 24.22
CA VAL A 58 -8.66 -18.15 23.46
C VAL A 58 -9.34 -18.60 22.16
N ARG A 59 -10.56 -18.10 21.92
CA ARG A 59 -11.35 -18.32 20.71
C ARG A 59 -11.90 -16.97 20.23
N ALA A 60 -11.91 -16.74 18.93
CA ALA A 60 -12.47 -15.51 18.35
C ALA A 60 -13.22 -15.78 17.04
N ALA A 61 -14.18 -14.93 16.70
CA ALA A 61 -14.80 -14.90 15.38
C ALA A 61 -14.99 -13.45 14.92
N SER A 62 -14.84 -13.20 13.62
CA SER A 62 -14.97 -11.87 13.02
C SER A 62 -15.42 -11.91 11.57
N SER A 63 -15.94 -10.77 11.09
CA SER A 63 -16.07 -10.44 9.66
C SER A 63 -15.05 -9.35 9.36
N GLN A 64 -13.90 -9.74 8.82
CA GLN A 64 -12.77 -8.83 8.57
C GLN A 64 -12.87 -8.22 7.18
N LYS A 65 -12.80 -6.89 7.12
CA LYS A 65 -12.58 -6.14 5.87
C LYS A 65 -11.21 -6.50 5.30
N CYS A 66 -11.15 -6.91 4.03
CA CYS A 66 -9.92 -7.26 3.35
C CYS A 66 -9.75 -6.48 2.05
N VAL A 67 -8.51 -6.11 1.72
CA VAL A 67 -8.15 -5.56 0.40
C VAL A 67 -7.03 -6.36 -0.24
N ARG A 68 -7.25 -6.75 -1.50
CA ARG A 68 -6.28 -7.43 -2.37
C ARG A 68 -6.02 -6.61 -3.62
N ALA A 69 -5.39 -5.46 -3.42
CA ALA A 69 -4.97 -4.56 -4.49
C ALA A 69 -3.53 -4.09 -4.22
N GLY A 70 -2.57 -4.68 -4.92
CA GLY A 70 -1.13 -4.45 -4.73
C GLY A 70 -0.43 -5.42 -3.77
N GLY A 71 0.90 -5.49 -3.86
CA GLY A 71 1.71 -6.48 -3.14
C GLY A 71 1.61 -7.88 -3.75
N LYS A 72 1.86 -8.91 -2.93
CA LYS A 72 1.81 -10.34 -3.32
C LYS A 72 0.41 -10.82 -3.69
N HIS A 73 -0.62 -10.35 -2.98
CA HIS A 73 -2.02 -10.70 -3.21
C HIS A 73 -2.73 -9.55 -3.94
N ASN A 74 -2.76 -9.64 -5.26
CA ASN A 74 -3.29 -8.58 -6.11
C ASN A 74 -4.32 -9.11 -7.11
N ASP A 75 -5.59 -8.84 -6.84
CA ASP A 75 -6.72 -9.27 -7.65
C ASP A 75 -7.25 -8.16 -8.57
N LEU A 76 -6.64 -6.97 -8.52
CA LEU A 76 -7.12 -5.78 -9.22
C LEU A 76 -7.38 -6.00 -10.71
N GLU A 77 -6.54 -6.81 -11.36
CA GLU A 77 -6.66 -7.12 -12.79
C GLU A 77 -7.73 -8.19 -13.07
N ASN A 78 -8.10 -9.01 -12.09
CA ASN A 78 -9.14 -10.05 -12.24
C ASN A 78 -10.56 -9.50 -12.04
N VAL A 79 -10.69 -8.37 -11.34
CA VAL A 79 -11.98 -7.69 -11.10
C VAL A 79 -12.63 -7.27 -12.40
N GLY A 80 -13.91 -7.65 -12.55
CA GLY A 80 -14.73 -7.45 -13.74
C GLY A 80 -14.67 -8.58 -14.76
N TYR A 81 -13.57 -9.33 -14.81
CA TYR A 81 -13.34 -10.37 -15.81
C TYR A 81 -13.61 -11.80 -15.32
N THR A 82 -13.55 -12.00 -14.01
CA THR A 82 -13.80 -13.32 -13.37
C THR A 82 -15.03 -13.24 -12.48
N ALA A 83 -15.69 -14.36 -12.23
CA ALA A 83 -16.94 -14.39 -11.47
C ALA A 83 -16.79 -14.04 -9.97
N ARG A 84 -15.58 -14.11 -9.41
CA ARG A 84 -15.37 -14.24 -7.95
C ARG A 84 -14.32 -13.33 -7.32
N HIS A 85 -13.54 -12.59 -8.11
CA HIS A 85 -12.47 -11.74 -7.58
C HIS A 85 -12.95 -10.33 -7.28
N HIS A 86 -12.43 -9.77 -6.20
CA HIS A 86 -12.75 -8.44 -5.70
C HIS A 86 -11.47 -7.72 -5.23
N THR A 87 -11.43 -6.39 -5.34
CA THR A 87 -10.38 -5.63 -4.65
C THR A 87 -10.66 -5.50 -3.17
N PHE A 88 -11.95 -5.41 -2.80
CA PHE A 88 -12.44 -5.35 -1.43
C PHE A 88 -13.47 -6.44 -1.20
N PHE A 89 -13.31 -7.20 -0.13
CA PHE A 89 -14.25 -8.24 0.28
C PHE A 89 -14.23 -8.41 1.79
N GLU A 90 -15.19 -9.15 2.33
CA GLU A 90 -15.20 -9.53 3.73
C GLU A 90 -14.81 -10.99 3.91
N MET A 91 -13.89 -11.24 4.84
CA MET A 91 -13.48 -12.57 5.23
C MET A 91 -14.10 -12.90 6.59
N LEU A 92 -15.06 -13.82 6.58
CA LEU A 92 -15.58 -14.45 7.78
C LEU A 92 -14.54 -15.43 8.30
N GLY A 93 -14.19 -15.35 9.57
CA GLY A 93 -13.18 -16.23 10.16
C GLY A 93 -13.48 -16.59 11.60
N ASN A 94 -13.16 -17.83 11.96
CA ASN A 94 -13.09 -18.30 13.33
C ASN A 94 -11.66 -18.71 13.66
N PHE A 95 -11.22 -18.38 14.87
CA PHE A 95 -9.84 -18.49 15.29
C PHE A 95 -9.76 -19.22 16.62
N SER A 96 -8.79 -20.13 16.73
CA SER A 96 -8.43 -20.84 17.96
C SER A 96 -6.97 -20.56 18.27
N PHE A 97 -6.70 -20.08 19.48
CA PHE A 97 -5.35 -19.78 19.96
C PHE A 97 -4.84 -20.89 20.88
N GLY A 98 -4.78 -22.11 20.35
CA GLY A 98 -4.35 -23.30 21.08
C GLY A 98 -5.40 -23.89 22.04
N ASP A 99 -6.69 -23.72 21.72
CA ASP A 99 -7.80 -24.29 22.48
C ASP A 99 -8.41 -25.53 21.81
N TYR A 100 -8.73 -25.42 20.51
CA TYR A 100 -9.07 -26.55 19.64
C TYR A 100 -8.26 -26.52 18.33
N PHE A 101 -8.22 -27.64 17.62
CA PHE A 101 -7.48 -27.80 16.36
C PHE A 101 -8.35 -28.46 15.28
N LYS A 102 -7.79 -29.37 14.46
CA LYS A 102 -8.43 -29.89 13.23
C LYS A 102 -9.83 -30.45 13.45
N GLU A 103 -9.99 -31.36 14.41
CA GLU A 103 -11.26 -32.08 14.61
C GLU A 103 -12.45 -31.13 14.80
N LYS A 104 -12.34 -30.21 15.78
CA LYS A 104 -13.40 -29.22 16.01
C LYS A 104 -13.47 -28.14 14.94
N GLY A 105 -12.34 -27.74 14.35
CA GLY A 105 -12.34 -26.79 13.24
C GLY A 105 -13.15 -27.28 12.04
N ILE A 106 -12.92 -28.55 11.67
CA ILE A 106 -13.62 -29.24 10.58
C ILE A 106 -15.10 -29.46 10.94
N GLU A 107 -15.40 -29.96 12.14
CA GLU A 107 -16.77 -30.18 12.63
C GLU A 107 -17.60 -28.89 12.59
N PHE A 108 -17.05 -27.79 13.11
CA PHE A 108 -17.75 -26.51 13.14
C PHE A 108 -18.01 -25.95 11.75
N ALA A 109 -17.05 -26.08 10.83
CA ALA A 109 -17.20 -25.59 9.47
C ALA A 109 -18.27 -26.38 8.72
N TRP A 110 -18.23 -27.72 8.81
CA TRP A 110 -19.20 -28.58 8.15
C TRP A 110 -20.62 -28.38 8.69
N ASP A 111 -20.79 -28.34 10.02
CA ASP A 111 -22.09 -28.12 10.65
C ASP A 111 -22.70 -26.77 10.26
N LEU A 112 -21.90 -25.69 10.23
CA LEU A 112 -22.41 -24.39 9.79
C LEU A 112 -22.85 -24.41 8.31
N LEU A 113 -22.08 -25.05 7.43
CA LEU A 113 -22.43 -25.11 6.02
C LEU A 113 -23.69 -25.96 5.77
N VAL A 114 -23.75 -27.16 6.34
CA VAL A 114 -24.84 -28.12 6.08
C VAL A 114 -26.07 -27.80 6.93
N ASN A 115 -25.93 -27.71 8.25
CA ASN A 115 -27.07 -27.52 9.16
C ASN A 115 -27.41 -26.04 9.39
N GLY A 116 -26.41 -25.16 9.37
CA GLY A 116 -26.64 -23.73 9.49
C GLY A 116 -27.22 -23.13 8.21
N TYR A 117 -26.49 -23.19 7.11
CA TYR A 117 -26.90 -22.59 5.83
C TYR A 117 -27.76 -23.50 4.96
N GLY A 118 -27.87 -24.79 5.28
CA GLY A 118 -28.68 -25.73 4.50
C GLY A 118 -28.05 -26.13 3.17
N LEU A 119 -26.71 -26.09 3.05
CA LEU A 119 -26.05 -26.49 1.82
C LEU A 119 -26.18 -28.01 1.61
N PRO A 120 -26.44 -28.44 0.36
CA PRO A 120 -26.58 -29.85 0.03
C PRO A 120 -25.24 -30.58 0.21
N GLU A 121 -25.22 -31.51 1.16
CA GLU A 121 -24.01 -32.26 1.54
C GLU A 121 -23.38 -32.97 0.34
N ASP A 122 -24.19 -33.53 -0.56
CA ASP A 122 -23.78 -34.27 -1.77
C ASP A 122 -23.05 -33.40 -2.81
N LYS A 123 -23.14 -32.07 -2.71
CA LYS A 123 -22.42 -31.13 -3.58
C LYS A 123 -21.15 -30.56 -2.96
N LEU A 124 -20.87 -30.86 -1.70
CA LEU A 124 -19.65 -30.44 -1.03
C LEU A 124 -18.52 -31.43 -1.29
N LEU A 125 -17.34 -30.90 -1.55
CA LEU A 125 -16.07 -31.62 -1.66
C LEU A 125 -15.06 -30.96 -0.74
N VAL A 126 -14.02 -31.69 -0.38
CA VAL A 126 -12.94 -31.15 0.46
C VAL A 126 -11.59 -31.44 -0.14
N SER A 127 -10.66 -30.50 0.02
CA SER A 127 -9.25 -30.71 -0.28
C SER A 127 -8.45 -30.80 1.02
N VAL A 128 -7.36 -31.56 1.02
CA VAL A 128 -6.40 -31.64 2.14
C VAL A 128 -4.98 -31.56 1.60
N PHE A 129 -4.05 -31.10 2.43
CA PHE A 129 -2.64 -31.12 2.09
C PHE A 129 -2.14 -32.55 1.90
N ILE A 130 -1.27 -32.77 0.91
CA ILE A 130 -0.85 -34.12 0.48
C ILE A 130 -0.34 -35.00 1.63
N ASP A 131 0.32 -34.41 2.62
CA ASP A 131 0.89 -35.10 3.78
C ASP A 131 0.05 -34.96 5.08
N ASP A 132 -1.19 -34.47 4.99
CA ASP A 132 -2.08 -34.27 6.15
C ASP A 132 -3.13 -35.40 6.29
N ASP A 133 -2.66 -36.58 6.69
CA ASP A 133 -3.51 -37.75 6.92
C ASP A 133 -4.50 -37.56 8.08
N GLU A 134 -4.16 -36.72 9.06
CA GLU A 134 -5.06 -36.41 10.18
C GLU A 134 -6.31 -35.67 9.69
N ALA A 135 -6.15 -34.65 8.84
CA ALA A 135 -7.29 -33.93 8.26
C ALA A 135 -8.14 -34.84 7.36
N HIS A 136 -7.49 -35.69 6.55
CA HIS A 136 -8.17 -36.68 5.70
C HIS A 136 -9.03 -37.63 6.55
N ASP A 137 -8.47 -38.21 7.61
CA ASP A 137 -9.16 -39.14 8.48
C ASP A 137 -10.36 -38.49 9.19
N ILE A 138 -10.24 -37.24 9.63
CA ILE A 138 -11.35 -36.51 10.25
C ILE A 138 -12.49 -36.31 9.24
N TRP A 139 -12.19 -35.87 8.01
CA TRP A 139 -13.20 -35.70 6.97
C TRP A 139 -13.88 -37.03 6.62
N ASN A 140 -13.11 -38.09 6.43
CA ASN A 140 -13.65 -39.37 5.99
C ASN A 140 -14.40 -40.12 7.10
N LYS A 141 -13.80 -40.24 8.28
CA LYS A 141 -14.30 -41.12 9.37
C LYS A 141 -15.23 -40.39 10.34
N ASN A 142 -14.94 -39.13 10.66
CA ASN A 142 -15.71 -38.40 11.67
C ASN A 142 -16.86 -37.62 11.04
N ILE A 143 -16.61 -36.93 9.93
CA ILE A 143 -17.65 -36.18 9.20
C ILE A 143 -18.44 -37.11 8.26
N GLY A 144 -17.78 -38.09 7.64
CA GLY A 144 -18.42 -39.03 6.72
C GLY A 144 -18.34 -38.63 5.24
N VAL A 145 -17.41 -37.73 4.87
CA VAL A 145 -17.20 -37.35 3.48
C VAL A 145 -16.65 -38.56 2.69
N PRO A 146 -17.32 -38.99 1.61
CA PRO A 146 -16.86 -40.10 0.77
C PRO A 146 -15.46 -39.85 0.20
N GLU A 147 -14.67 -40.92 0.06
CA GLU A 147 -13.28 -40.87 -0.40
C GLU A 147 -13.12 -40.18 -1.77
N ASP A 148 -14.07 -40.39 -2.68
CA ASP A 148 -14.06 -39.79 -4.03
C ASP A 148 -14.35 -38.28 -4.03
N ARG A 149 -14.71 -37.70 -2.89
CA ARG A 149 -14.91 -36.26 -2.68
C ARG A 149 -13.85 -35.62 -1.79
N ILE A 150 -12.82 -36.37 -1.39
CA ILE A 150 -11.64 -35.87 -0.67
C ILE A 150 -10.46 -35.85 -1.65
N VAL A 151 -9.95 -34.66 -1.95
CA VAL A 151 -8.84 -34.46 -2.90
C VAL A 151 -7.58 -34.05 -2.16
N ARG A 152 -6.40 -34.49 -2.62
CA ARG A 152 -5.11 -34.10 -2.04
C ARG A 152 -4.38 -33.14 -2.97
N PHE A 153 -3.97 -31.96 -2.47
CA PHE A 153 -3.12 -31.03 -3.21
C PHE A 153 -1.81 -30.70 -2.47
N GLY A 154 -0.85 -30.17 -3.22
CA GLY A 154 0.47 -29.77 -2.71
C GLY A 154 0.50 -28.37 -2.10
N GLU A 155 1.71 -27.84 -1.88
CA GLU A 155 1.95 -26.57 -1.16
C GLU A 155 1.27 -25.37 -1.83
N LYS A 156 1.10 -25.40 -3.16
CA LYS A 156 0.48 -24.29 -3.91
C LYS A 156 -0.97 -24.05 -3.48
N ASP A 157 -1.72 -25.10 -3.20
CA ASP A 157 -3.17 -25.05 -3.03
C ASP A 157 -3.57 -25.34 -1.56
N ASN A 158 -2.91 -26.29 -0.89
CA ASN A 158 -3.25 -26.70 0.48
C ASN A 158 -2.17 -26.37 1.54
N PHE A 159 -1.36 -25.33 1.32
CA PHE A 159 -0.48 -24.80 2.35
C PHE A 159 -0.54 -23.27 2.36
N TRP A 160 -0.88 -22.70 3.51
CA TRP A 160 -1.16 -21.28 3.60
C TRP A 160 -0.08 -20.53 4.39
N SER A 161 0.33 -19.37 3.87
CA SER A 161 1.14 -18.38 4.57
C SER A 161 0.63 -16.96 4.30
N MET A 162 0.65 -16.13 5.35
CA MET A 162 0.17 -14.73 5.27
C MET A 162 0.98 -13.85 4.32
N GLY A 163 2.28 -14.12 4.24
CA GLY A 163 3.26 -13.39 3.46
C GLY A 163 4.50 -14.26 3.25
N ASP A 164 5.65 -13.62 3.06
CA ASP A 164 6.93 -14.33 2.92
C ASP A 164 7.48 -14.78 4.29
N THR A 165 7.01 -14.15 5.37
CA THR A 165 7.30 -14.52 6.76
C THR A 165 6.02 -14.52 7.60
N GLY A 166 6.06 -15.19 8.75
CA GLY A 166 4.98 -15.23 9.72
C GLY A 166 4.34 -16.62 9.90
N PRO A 167 3.25 -16.68 10.68
CA PRO A 167 2.55 -17.93 10.94
C PRO A 167 2.00 -18.59 9.66
N CYS A 168 2.11 -19.91 9.58
CA CYS A 168 1.72 -20.72 8.43
C CYS A 168 1.39 -22.17 8.82
N GLY A 169 0.82 -22.93 7.89
CA GLY A 169 0.51 -24.34 8.08
C GLY A 169 -0.19 -24.99 6.88
N PRO A 170 -0.34 -26.33 6.90
CA PRO A 170 -1.21 -27.01 5.94
C PRO A 170 -2.65 -26.53 6.14
N CYS A 171 -3.45 -26.62 5.08
CA CYS A 171 -4.85 -26.26 5.15
C CYS A 171 -5.74 -27.27 4.43
N SER A 172 -7.03 -27.23 4.75
CA SER A 172 -8.07 -27.95 4.05
C SER A 172 -9.08 -26.94 3.51
N GLU A 173 -9.54 -27.13 2.28
CA GLU A 173 -10.54 -26.24 1.69
C GLU A 173 -11.85 -27.00 1.48
N ILE A 174 -12.97 -26.32 1.71
CA ILE A 174 -14.29 -26.83 1.36
C ILE A 174 -14.70 -26.19 0.05
N LEU A 175 -15.09 -27.03 -0.91
CA LEU A 175 -15.49 -26.65 -2.26
C LEU A 175 -16.95 -27.01 -2.50
N MET A 176 -17.64 -26.19 -3.29
CA MET A 176 -18.99 -26.46 -3.78
C MET A 176 -18.94 -26.84 -5.25
N ASP A 177 -19.50 -27.99 -5.64
CA ASP A 177 -19.82 -28.29 -7.04
C ASP A 177 -21.09 -27.55 -7.46
N ARG A 178 -20.91 -26.47 -8.21
CA ARG A 178 -21.99 -25.61 -8.71
C ARG A 178 -22.73 -26.21 -9.91
N GLY A 179 -22.24 -27.32 -10.48
CA GLY A 179 -22.85 -27.98 -11.62
C GLY A 179 -22.09 -27.78 -12.94
N LYS A 180 -22.48 -28.55 -13.96
CA LYS A 180 -21.82 -28.59 -15.27
C LYS A 180 -21.98 -27.28 -16.05
N GLU A 181 -23.01 -26.49 -15.77
CA GLU A 181 -23.25 -25.19 -16.34
C GLU A 181 -22.16 -24.15 -16.02
N PHE A 182 -21.37 -24.39 -14.95
CA PHE A 182 -20.21 -23.58 -14.57
C PHE A 182 -18.88 -24.25 -14.96
N ALA A 183 -18.91 -25.41 -15.62
CA ALA A 183 -17.72 -26.10 -16.09
C ALA A 183 -17.10 -25.36 -17.28
N CYS A 184 -15.79 -25.48 -17.43
CA CYS A 184 -15.14 -25.13 -18.69
C CYS A 184 -15.33 -26.24 -19.74
N ASP A 185 -15.08 -25.93 -21.01
CA ASP A 185 -15.20 -26.88 -22.13
C ASP A 185 -14.16 -28.02 -22.12
N ARG A 186 -13.30 -28.08 -21.10
CA ARG A 186 -12.26 -29.12 -21.03
C ARG A 186 -12.89 -30.47 -20.69
N PRO A 187 -12.57 -31.55 -21.43
CA PRO A 187 -13.11 -32.88 -21.18
C PRO A 187 -12.82 -33.43 -19.76
N ASP A 188 -11.73 -32.95 -19.16
CA ASP A 188 -11.20 -33.34 -17.85
C ASP A 188 -11.51 -32.32 -16.73
N CYS A 189 -12.53 -31.47 -16.91
CA CYS A 189 -12.97 -30.50 -15.89
C CYS A 189 -13.26 -31.19 -14.55
N SER A 190 -12.33 -31.03 -13.61
CA SER A 190 -12.28 -31.70 -12.31
C SER A 190 -11.91 -30.72 -11.19
N VAL A 191 -11.92 -31.17 -9.94
CA VAL A 191 -11.53 -30.37 -8.77
C VAL A 191 -10.10 -29.85 -8.95
N GLY A 192 -9.87 -28.57 -8.67
CA GLY A 192 -8.61 -27.88 -8.96
C GLY A 192 -8.55 -27.20 -10.34
N CYS A 193 -9.62 -27.29 -11.13
CA CYS A 193 -9.76 -26.49 -12.34
C CYS A 193 -10.01 -25.00 -12.01
N GLU A 194 -9.44 -24.08 -12.79
CA GLU A 194 -9.60 -22.64 -12.62
C GLU A 194 -11.01 -22.10 -12.95
N CYS A 195 -11.88 -22.96 -13.51
CA CYS A 195 -13.27 -22.63 -13.83
C CYS A 195 -14.13 -22.42 -12.56
N ASP A 196 -15.38 -22.01 -12.74
CA ASP A 196 -16.27 -21.67 -11.63
C ASP A 196 -17.14 -22.85 -11.15
N ARG A 197 -16.93 -24.08 -11.63
CA ARG A 197 -17.69 -25.26 -11.20
C ARG A 197 -17.36 -25.68 -9.78
N TYR A 198 -16.09 -25.91 -9.47
CA TYR A 198 -15.63 -26.33 -8.14
C TYR A 198 -15.11 -25.10 -7.40
N LEU A 199 -16.02 -24.40 -6.73
CA LEU A 199 -15.70 -23.13 -6.09
C LEU A 199 -15.29 -23.33 -4.63
N GLU A 200 -14.08 -22.89 -4.29
CA GLU A 200 -13.64 -22.77 -2.89
C GLU A 200 -14.48 -21.73 -2.15
N ILE A 201 -15.14 -22.19 -1.08
CA ILE A 201 -16.02 -21.36 -0.25
C ILE A 201 -15.45 -21.13 1.16
N TRP A 202 -14.59 -22.02 1.66
CA TRP A 202 -14.00 -21.87 2.99
C TRP A 202 -12.64 -22.57 3.07
N ASN A 203 -11.60 -21.85 3.47
CA ASN A 203 -10.29 -22.40 3.77
C ASN A 203 -10.07 -22.51 5.29
N LEU A 204 -9.65 -23.70 5.75
CA LEU A 204 -9.33 -24.05 7.14
C LEU A 204 -7.82 -24.25 7.27
N VAL A 205 -7.12 -23.25 7.78
CA VAL A 205 -5.67 -23.29 7.98
C VAL A 205 -5.34 -23.87 9.35
N PHE A 206 -4.60 -24.97 9.34
CA PHE A 206 -4.10 -25.65 10.53
C PHE A 206 -2.74 -25.07 10.90
N MET A 207 -2.77 -23.84 11.42
CA MET A 207 -1.58 -23.08 11.76
C MET A 207 -0.74 -23.79 12.82
N GLN A 208 0.47 -24.19 12.45
CA GLN A 208 1.38 -24.93 13.34
C GLN A 208 2.84 -24.53 13.20
N PHE A 209 3.18 -23.65 12.24
CA PHE A 209 4.54 -23.17 12.01
C PHE A 209 4.61 -21.63 11.94
N ASN A 210 5.82 -21.11 12.11
CA ASN A 210 6.20 -19.74 11.82
C ASN A 210 7.38 -19.77 10.84
N ARG A 211 7.23 -19.15 9.67
CA ARG A 211 8.25 -19.07 8.62
C ARG A 211 9.07 -17.79 8.79
N ASP A 212 10.39 -17.92 8.90
CA ASP A 212 11.30 -16.78 8.95
C ASP A 212 11.74 -16.31 7.56
N ALA A 213 12.53 -15.23 7.49
CA ALA A 213 13.01 -14.65 6.23
C ALA A 213 13.96 -15.57 5.43
N SER A 214 14.52 -16.61 6.05
CA SER A 214 15.32 -17.64 5.36
C SER A 214 14.46 -18.77 4.79
N GLY A 215 13.15 -18.76 5.07
CA GLY A 215 12.21 -19.83 4.71
C GLY A 215 12.17 -20.97 5.73
N LYS A 216 12.95 -20.91 6.81
CA LYS A 216 12.93 -21.93 7.85
C LYS A 216 11.62 -21.85 8.64
N MET A 217 10.99 -23.00 8.85
CA MET A 217 9.74 -23.14 9.59
C MET A 217 10.02 -23.67 11.00
N ALA A 218 9.68 -22.88 12.01
CA ALA A 218 9.74 -23.29 13.42
C ALA A 218 8.32 -23.58 13.94
N PRO A 219 8.10 -24.55 14.83
CA PRO A 219 6.79 -24.80 15.43
C PRO A 219 6.25 -23.56 16.16
N LEU A 220 4.94 -23.31 16.05
CA LEU A 220 4.25 -22.32 16.89
C LEU A 220 4.20 -22.82 18.36
N PRO A 221 4.06 -21.90 19.35
CA PRO A 221 3.94 -22.29 20.75
C PRO A 221 2.78 -23.26 21.00
N LYS A 222 1.69 -23.11 20.25
CA LYS A 222 0.55 -24.02 20.23
C LYS A 222 -0.03 -24.11 18.81
N PRO A 223 -0.41 -25.30 18.32
CA PRO A 223 -1.22 -25.43 17.10
C PRO A 223 -2.52 -24.64 17.25
N SER A 224 -2.93 -23.99 16.18
CA SER A 224 -3.99 -22.98 16.17
C SER A 224 -4.85 -23.11 14.92
N ILE A 225 -6.08 -22.59 14.98
CA ILE A 225 -6.98 -22.53 13.81
C ILE A 225 -7.07 -21.10 13.33
N ASP A 226 -6.91 -20.94 12.02
CA ASP A 226 -7.29 -19.76 11.25
C ASP A 226 -8.22 -20.22 10.13
N THR A 227 -9.39 -19.62 9.99
CA THR A 227 -10.27 -19.91 8.87
C THR A 227 -10.63 -18.64 8.11
N GLY A 228 -10.87 -18.80 6.82
CA GLY A 228 -11.31 -17.73 5.93
C GLY A 228 -12.39 -18.20 4.98
N MET A 229 -13.61 -17.70 5.16
CA MET A 229 -14.73 -17.84 4.23
C MET A 229 -15.03 -16.47 3.62
N GLY A 230 -14.91 -16.36 2.30
CA GLY A 230 -15.26 -15.12 1.59
C GLY A 230 -16.77 -14.89 1.63
N LEU A 231 -17.23 -13.82 2.27
CA LEU A 231 -18.66 -13.52 2.42
C LEU A 231 -19.35 -13.46 1.05
N GLU A 232 -18.78 -12.72 0.10
CA GLU A 232 -19.35 -12.55 -1.24
C GLU A 232 -19.53 -13.88 -1.97
N ARG A 233 -18.62 -14.84 -1.76
CA ARG A 233 -18.70 -16.17 -2.39
C ARG A 233 -19.78 -17.04 -1.74
N ILE A 234 -19.84 -17.11 -0.41
CA ILE A 234 -20.89 -17.90 0.23
C ILE A 234 -22.29 -17.32 -0.05
N VAL A 235 -22.40 -15.99 -0.17
CA VAL A 235 -23.64 -15.32 -0.55
C VAL A 235 -24.06 -15.70 -1.98
N SER A 236 -23.14 -15.75 -2.94
CA SER A 236 -23.47 -16.13 -4.31
C SER A 236 -23.96 -17.57 -4.42
N ILE A 237 -23.40 -18.47 -3.61
CA ILE A 237 -23.89 -19.86 -3.48
C ILE A 237 -25.30 -19.91 -2.88
N ILE A 238 -25.52 -19.28 -1.72
CA ILE A 238 -26.82 -19.34 -1.01
C ILE A 238 -27.94 -18.65 -1.79
N GLN A 239 -27.61 -17.57 -2.54
CA GLN A 239 -28.57 -16.89 -3.41
C GLN A 239 -28.72 -17.55 -4.79
N ASN A 240 -27.88 -18.55 -5.08
CA ASN A 240 -27.86 -19.26 -6.36
C ASN A 240 -27.73 -18.32 -7.57
N VAL A 241 -26.82 -17.34 -7.47
CA VAL A 241 -26.53 -16.39 -8.55
C VAL A 241 -25.24 -16.77 -9.27
N PRO A 242 -25.08 -16.42 -10.56
CA PRO A 242 -23.99 -16.94 -11.39
C PRO A 242 -22.62 -16.42 -10.98
N THR A 243 -22.52 -15.18 -10.49
CA THR A 243 -21.27 -14.58 -10.03
C THR A 243 -21.47 -13.85 -8.71
N ASN A 244 -20.36 -13.45 -8.08
CA ASN A 244 -20.43 -12.62 -6.88
C ASN A 244 -21.01 -11.23 -7.16
N TYR A 245 -21.09 -10.79 -8.41
CA TYR A 245 -21.55 -9.43 -8.73
C TYR A 245 -23.07 -9.29 -8.72
N GLU A 246 -23.82 -10.39 -8.84
CA GLU A 246 -25.28 -10.39 -8.78
C GLU A 246 -25.84 -10.60 -7.37
N ILE A 247 -25.00 -10.62 -6.33
CA ILE A 247 -25.44 -10.72 -4.93
C ILE A 247 -26.05 -9.42 -4.43
N ASP A 248 -26.89 -9.51 -3.38
CA ASP A 248 -27.54 -8.36 -2.73
C ASP A 248 -26.58 -7.28 -2.21
N LEU A 249 -25.33 -7.64 -1.91
CA LEU A 249 -24.28 -6.71 -1.47
C LEU A 249 -23.65 -5.89 -2.60
N ILE A 250 -23.87 -6.24 -3.88
CA ILE A 250 -23.21 -5.61 -5.03
C ILE A 250 -24.22 -5.14 -6.08
N ILE A 251 -25.26 -5.93 -6.36
CA ILE A 251 -26.24 -5.62 -7.42
C ILE A 251 -26.88 -4.22 -7.27
N PRO A 252 -27.15 -3.64 -6.07
CA PRO A 252 -27.70 -2.29 -6.01
C PRO A 252 -26.76 -1.20 -6.53
N ILE A 253 -25.44 -1.43 -6.47
CA ILE A 253 -24.42 -0.52 -7.01
C ILE A 253 -24.36 -0.63 -8.53
N ILE A 254 -24.50 -1.85 -9.07
CA ILE A 254 -24.63 -2.10 -10.51
C ILE A 254 -25.90 -1.42 -11.04
N ASN A 255 -27.04 -1.61 -10.40
CA ASN A 255 -28.30 -0.95 -10.77
C ASN A 255 -28.15 0.58 -10.76
N LYS A 256 -27.41 1.14 -9.80
CA LYS A 256 -27.12 2.58 -9.80
C LYS A 256 -26.28 3.00 -11.00
N THR A 257 -25.34 2.16 -11.42
CA THR A 257 -24.49 2.38 -12.61
C THR A 257 -25.33 2.32 -13.88
N GLU A 258 -26.17 1.30 -14.05
CA GLU A 258 -27.11 1.15 -15.17
C GLU A 258 -27.98 2.40 -15.35
N ASN A 259 -28.58 2.89 -14.25
CA ASN A 259 -29.40 4.09 -14.25
C ASN A 259 -28.64 5.36 -14.66
N LEU A 260 -27.33 5.43 -14.40
CA LEU A 260 -26.51 6.59 -14.75
C LEU A 260 -26.01 6.51 -16.18
N SER A 261 -25.75 5.29 -16.70
CA SER A 261 -25.21 5.07 -18.04
C SER A 261 -26.28 4.82 -19.10
N GLU A 262 -27.53 4.56 -18.69
CA GLU A 262 -28.62 4.13 -19.57
C GLU A 262 -28.28 2.85 -20.34
N LYS A 263 -27.52 1.96 -19.69
CA LYS A 263 -27.14 0.62 -20.19
C LYS A 263 -27.59 -0.43 -19.18
N GLN A 264 -27.71 -1.69 -19.59
CA GLN A 264 -28.11 -2.79 -18.71
C GLN A 264 -27.01 -3.87 -18.63
N LEU A 265 -26.93 -4.52 -17.47
CA LEU A 265 -26.15 -5.73 -17.29
C LEU A 265 -26.73 -6.82 -18.19
N GLY A 266 -25.88 -7.46 -18.98
CA GLY A 266 -26.22 -8.45 -19.99
C GLY A 266 -26.35 -7.90 -21.41
N ASP A 267 -26.32 -6.56 -21.61
CA ASP A 267 -26.37 -5.96 -22.96
C ASP A 267 -25.12 -6.31 -23.79
N SER A 268 -23.95 -6.26 -23.15
CA SER A 268 -22.68 -6.65 -23.76
C SER A 268 -21.64 -7.03 -22.70
N SER A 269 -20.70 -7.91 -23.07
CA SER A 269 -19.61 -8.29 -22.16
C SER A 269 -18.75 -7.11 -21.73
N GLU A 270 -18.57 -6.10 -22.59
CA GLU A 270 -17.77 -4.92 -22.29
C GLU A 270 -18.46 -4.02 -21.25
N ASP A 271 -19.77 -3.85 -21.38
CA ASP A 271 -20.58 -3.08 -20.44
C ASP A 271 -20.67 -3.79 -19.09
N ASP A 272 -20.82 -5.12 -19.09
CA ASP A 272 -20.80 -5.94 -17.87
C ASP A 272 -19.50 -5.78 -17.10
N ILE A 273 -18.35 -5.90 -17.78
CA ILE A 273 -17.05 -5.72 -17.16
C ILE A 273 -16.96 -4.32 -16.52
N ALA A 274 -17.40 -3.28 -17.24
CA ALA A 274 -17.35 -1.93 -16.74
C ALA A 274 -18.21 -1.73 -15.48
N MET A 275 -19.44 -2.22 -15.49
CA MET A 275 -20.35 -2.14 -14.34
C MET A 275 -19.81 -2.90 -13.13
N LYS A 276 -19.27 -4.12 -13.35
CA LYS A 276 -18.66 -4.94 -12.31
C LYS A 276 -17.44 -4.25 -11.68
N VAL A 277 -16.56 -3.67 -12.49
CA VAL A 277 -15.39 -2.91 -12.02
C VAL A 277 -15.84 -1.68 -11.22
N ILE A 278 -16.81 -0.91 -11.73
CA ILE A 278 -17.33 0.27 -11.03
C ILE A 278 -17.92 -0.11 -9.67
N ALA A 279 -18.70 -1.19 -9.60
CA ALA A 279 -19.34 -1.62 -8.37
C ALA A 279 -18.31 -2.05 -7.30
N ASP A 280 -17.35 -2.90 -7.67
CA ASP A 280 -16.26 -3.34 -6.78
C ASP A 280 -15.42 -2.16 -6.29
N HIS A 281 -14.97 -1.30 -7.21
CA HIS A 281 -14.09 -0.20 -6.87
C HIS A 281 -14.81 0.91 -6.09
N SER A 282 -16.13 1.07 -6.25
CA SER A 282 -16.94 1.95 -5.40
C SER A 282 -16.91 1.50 -3.94
N ARG A 283 -16.99 0.18 -3.69
CA ARG A 283 -16.89 -0.42 -2.35
C ARG A 283 -15.48 -0.24 -1.78
N ALA A 284 -14.45 -0.60 -2.55
CA ALA A 284 -13.07 -0.49 -2.11
C ALA A 284 -12.67 0.97 -1.78
N ALA A 285 -13.02 1.93 -2.63
CA ALA A 285 -12.74 3.34 -2.38
C ALA A 285 -13.44 3.85 -1.11
N ALA A 286 -14.70 3.44 -0.88
CA ALA A 286 -15.44 3.82 0.32
C ALA A 286 -14.72 3.40 1.60
N PHE A 287 -14.35 2.12 1.70
CA PHE A 287 -13.71 1.58 2.90
C PHE A 287 -12.27 2.04 3.08
N LEU A 288 -11.49 2.16 1.99
CA LEU A 288 -10.12 2.68 2.07
C LEU A 288 -10.10 4.12 2.58
N ILE A 289 -10.97 4.99 2.07
CA ILE A 289 -11.07 6.38 2.55
C ILE A 289 -11.65 6.43 3.96
N GLY A 290 -12.64 5.59 4.25
CA GLY A 290 -13.21 5.45 5.60
C GLY A 290 -12.17 5.05 6.66
N ASP A 291 -11.18 4.24 6.29
CA ASP A 291 -10.05 3.87 7.15
C ASP A 291 -8.87 4.87 7.07
N GLY A 292 -9.09 6.06 6.49
CA GLY A 292 -8.16 7.19 6.53
C GLY A 292 -7.11 7.23 5.41
N ILE A 293 -7.23 6.38 4.38
CA ILE A 293 -6.31 6.42 3.22
C ILE A 293 -6.79 7.50 2.23
N LEU A 294 -5.88 8.37 1.83
CA LEU A 294 -6.14 9.44 0.86
C LEU A 294 -5.43 9.16 -0.47
N PRO A 295 -6.00 9.53 -1.63
CA PRO A 295 -5.34 9.39 -2.93
C PRO A 295 -4.00 10.13 -2.97
N SER A 296 -2.91 9.44 -3.29
CA SER A 296 -1.56 10.01 -3.35
C SER A 296 -0.74 9.40 -4.50
N ASN A 297 0.51 9.85 -4.68
CA ASN A 297 1.42 9.30 -5.69
C ASN A 297 2.17 8.04 -5.22
N GLU A 298 2.10 7.68 -3.93
CA GLU A 298 2.94 6.61 -3.35
C GLU A 298 2.20 5.75 -2.33
N GLY A 299 2.71 4.54 -2.09
CA GLY A 299 2.21 3.61 -1.07
C GLY A 299 0.72 3.30 -1.21
N ARG A 300 0.00 3.28 -0.09
CA ARG A 300 -1.44 2.95 -0.03
C ARG A 300 -2.31 3.96 -0.82
N GLY A 301 -1.92 5.24 -0.78
CA GLY A 301 -2.64 6.29 -1.49
C GLY A 301 -2.51 6.17 -3.01
N TYR A 302 -1.39 5.65 -3.52
CA TYR A 302 -1.24 5.28 -4.93
C TYR A 302 -2.22 4.18 -5.33
N VAL A 303 -2.37 3.13 -4.51
CA VAL A 303 -3.31 2.03 -4.81
C VAL A 303 -4.75 2.55 -4.83
N LEU A 304 -5.17 3.32 -3.81
CA LEU A 304 -6.50 3.93 -3.79
C LEU A 304 -6.75 4.78 -5.05
N ARG A 305 -5.76 5.60 -5.42
CA ARG A 305 -5.82 6.40 -6.64
C ARG A 305 -5.98 5.52 -7.89
N ARG A 306 -5.24 4.42 -8.00
CA ARG A 306 -5.34 3.45 -9.11
C ARG A 306 -6.75 2.84 -9.18
N ILE A 307 -7.32 2.43 -8.05
CA ILE A 307 -8.69 1.88 -7.95
C ILE A 307 -9.71 2.92 -8.46
N ILE A 308 -9.67 4.15 -7.94
CA ILE A 308 -10.58 5.23 -8.34
C ILE A 308 -10.45 5.51 -9.85
N ARG A 309 -9.23 5.69 -10.36
CA ARG A 309 -8.99 6.02 -11.77
C ARG A 309 -9.40 4.90 -12.72
N ARG A 310 -9.21 3.64 -12.33
CA ARG A 310 -9.68 2.48 -13.10
C ARG A 310 -11.19 2.49 -13.22
N ALA A 311 -11.93 2.73 -12.13
CA ALA A 311 -13.39 2.84 -12.17
C ALA A 311 -13.86 3.97 -13.10
N ILE A 312 -13.24 5.15 -13.03
CA ILE A 312 -13.57 6.29 -13.88
C ILE A 312 -13.33 5.96 -15.36
N ARG A 313 -12.23 5.29 -15.68
CA ARG A 313 -11.94 4.82 -17.05
C ARG A 313 -13.03 3.89 -17.57
N TYR A 314 -13.46 2.90 -16.79
CA TYR A 314 -14.55 2.01 -17.20
C TYR A 314 -15.88 2.76 -17.31
N GLY A 315 -16.10 3.79 -16.50
CA GLY A 315 -17.23 4.71 -16.66
C GLY A 315 -17.25 5.36 -18.05
N ARG A 316 -16.10 5.79 -18.57
CA ARG A 316 -16.01 6.33 -19.94
C ARG A 316 -16.40 5.31 -21.02
N ASN A 317 -16.08 4.02 -20.84
CA ASN A 317 -16.48 2.98 -21.80
C ASN A 317 -18.01 2.86 -21.93
N ILE A 318 -18.73 3.09 -20.82
CA ILE A 318 -20.20 3.02 -20.78
C ILE A 318 -20.87 4.40 -20.92
N GLY A 319 -20.14 5.41 -21.41
CA GLY A 319 -20.70 6.73 -21.72
C GLY A 319 -20.83 7.70 -20.53
N LEU A 320 -20.34 7.34 -19.35
CA LEU A 320 -20.34 8.23 -18.18
C LEU A 320 -19.25 9.30 -18.31
N THR A 321 -19.65 10.49 -18.75
CA THR A 321 -18.76 11.65 -18.95
C THR A 321 -18.76 12.64 -17.79
N LYS A 322 -19.83 12.68 -16.99
CA LYS A 322 -19.95 13.51 -15.78
C LYS A 322 -19.49 12.72 -14.53
N PRO A 323 -19.06 13.40 -13.45
CA PRO A 323 -18.71 12.73 -12.21
C PRO A 323 -19.84 11.84 -11.68
N PHE A 324 -19.56 10.55 -11.49
CA PHE A 324 -20.54 9.53 -11.16
C PHE A 324 -20.11 8.65 -9.99
N LEU A 325 -18.81 8.48 -9.74
CA LEU A 325 -18.30 7.48 -8.81
C LEU A 325 -18.74 7.75 -7.36
N HIS A 326 -18.82 9.03 -6.97
CA HIS A 326 -19.38 9.41 -5.68
C HIS A 326 -20.87 9.00 -5.51
N LYS A 327 -21.63 8.91 -6.61
CA LYS A 327 -23.05 8.49 -6.59
C LYS A 327 -23.19 6.98 -6.44
N THR A 328 -22.33 6.19 -7.08
CA THR A 328 -22.30 4.72 -6.90
C THR A 328 -21.76 4.36 -5.52
N THR A 329 -20.72 5.05 -5.04
CA THR A 329 -20.21 4.91 -3.67
C THR A 329 -21.28 5.25 -2.62
N SER A 330 -22.18 6.20 -2.87
CA SER A 330 -23.24 6.52 -1.91
C SER A 330 -24.14 5.32 -1.58
N VAL A 331 -24.37 4.42 -2.54
CA VAL A 331 -25.16 3.20 -2.35
C VAL A 331 -24.46 2.22 -1.40
N VAL A 332 -23.11 2.22 -1.36
CA VAL A 332 -22.32 1.38 -0.46
C VAL A 332 -22.67 1.68 1.00
N PHE A 333 -22.91 2.96 1.34
CA PHE A 333 -23.22 3.34 2.71
C PHE A 333 -24.50 2.69 3.21
N ASP A 334 -25.54 2.66 2.38
CA ASP A 334 -26.83 2.06 2.74
C ASP A 334 -26.73 0.54 2.91
N ILE A 335 -26.04 -0.15 2.01
CA ILE A 335 -25.81 -1.61 2.07
C ILE A 335 -25.05 -1.99 3.35
N MET A 336 -24.02 -1.22 3.69
CA MET A 336 -23.05 -1.55 4.75
C MET A 336 -23.41 -0.97 6.13
N LYS A 337 -24.35 -0.03 6.20
CA LYS A 337 -24.77 0.67 7.45
C LYS A 337 -25.09 -0.26 8.63
N PRO A 338 -25.75 -1.43 8.45
CA PRO A 338 -26.07 -2.30 9.58
C PRO A 338 -24.84 -2.81 10.34
N VAL A 339 -23.69 -2.95 9.65
CA VAL A 339 -22.46 -3.53 10.21
C VAL A 339 -21.40 -2.46 10.47
N TYR A 340 -21.31 -1.46 9.58
CA TYR A 340 -20.32 -0.39 9.62
C TYR A 340 -21.01 0.99 9.63
N PRO A 341 -21.74 1.34 10.71
CA PRO A 341 -22.44 2.63 10.80
C PRO A 341 -21.48 3.83 10.73
N GLU A 342 -20.22 3.66 11.15
CA GLU A 342 -19.16 4.67 11.04
C GLU A 342 -18.89 5.08 9.58
N LEU A 343 -19.08 4.16 8.62
CA LEU A 343 -18.90 4.45 7.20
C LEU A 343 -19.94 5.48 6.72
N SER A 344 -21.17 5.38 7.21
CA SER A 344 -22.23 6.38 6.95
C SER A 344 -21.90 7.73 7.60
N GLY A 345 -21.30 7.73 8.80
CA GLY A 345 -20.86 8.96 9.48
C GLY A 345 -19.79 9.74 8.68
N ALA A 346 -18.97 9.04 7.91
CA ALA A 346 -17.94 9.62 7.04
C ALA A 346 -18.40 9.87 5.59
N ALA A 347 -19.67 9.64 5.25
CA ALA A 347 -20.17 9.63 3.87
C ALA A 347 -19.84 10.91 3.08
N SER A 348 -20.07 12.09 3.67
CA SER A 348 -19.78 13.39 3.04
C SER A 348 -18.29 13.58 2.75
N PHE A 349 -17.43 13.14 3.65
CA PHE A 349 -15.97 13.21 3.47
C PHE A 349 -15.51 12.28 2.34
N ILE A 350 -15.95 11.02 2.38
CA ILE A 350 -15.61 9.99 1.38
C ILE A 350 -16.04 10.44 -0.02
N THR A 351 -17.30 10.87 -0.17
CA THR A 351 -17.86 11.28 -1.47
C THR A 351 -17.19 12.53 -2.03
N ASN A 352 -16.80 13.49 -1.19
CA ASN A 352 -16.06 14.67 -1.62
C ASN A 352 -14.66 14.31 -2.14
N ILE A 353 -13.93 13.43 -1.46
CA ILE A 353 -12.60 12.96 -1.92
C ILE A 353 -12.72 12.27 -3.28
N ILE A 354 -13.67 11.34 -3.42
CA ILE A 354 -13.88 10.60 -4.67
C ILE A 354 -14.25 11.56 -5.80
N LYS A 355 -15.18 12.48 -5.56
CA LYS A 355 -15.62 13.46 -6.57
C LYS A 355 -14.46 14.37 -6.99
N ASN A 356 -13.65 14.86 -6.07
CA ASN A 356 -12.53 15.73 -6.38
C ASN A 356 -11.45 15.01 -7.20
N GLU A 357 -11.10 13.78 -6.84
CA GLU A 357 -10.17 12.97 -7.64
C GLU A 357 -10.74 12.68 -9.03
N GLU A 358 -12.04 12.40 -9.14
CA GLU A 358 -12.72 12.14 -10.41
C GLU A 358 -12.74 13.36 -11.34
N VAL A 359 -13.06 14.54 -10.82
CA VAL A 359 -13.03 15.80 -11.57
C VAL A 359 -11.62 16.09 -12.07
N ARG A 360 -10.61 15.98 -11.19
CA ARG A 360 -9.20 16.21 -11.54
C ARG A 360 -8.71 15.24 -12.61
N PHE A 361 -9.05 13.97 -12.48
CA PHE A 361 -8.58 12.95 -13.40
C PHE A 361 -9.32 12.98 -14.75
N SER A 362 -10.58 13.41 -14.79
CA SER A 362 -11.40 13.43 -16.00
C SER A 362 -10.73 14.17 -17.17
N GLU A 363 -10.15 15.35 -16.92
CA GLU A 363 -9.48 16.12 -17.98
C GLU A 363 -8.24 15.41 -18.54
N THR A 364 -7.44 14.79 -17.65
CA THR A 364 -6.28 13.98 -18.02
C THR A 364 -6.70 12.74 -18.79
N LEU A 365 -7.77 12.09 -18.35
CA LEU A 365 -8.31 10.86 -18.95
C LEU A 365 -8.78 11.11 -20.38
N ASP A 366 -9.58 12.15 -20.61
CA ASP A 366 -10.18 12.42 -21.92
C ASP A 366 -9.09 12.76 -22.96
N LYS A 367 -8.11 13.60 -22.58
CA LYS A 367 -6.96 13.92 -23.43
C LYS A 367 -6.09 12.69 -23.71
N GLY A 368 -5.81 11.90 -22.67
CA GLY A 368 -4.97 10.71 -22.77
C GLY A 368 -5.60 9.59 -23.60
N LEU A 369 -6.89 9.32 -23.43
CA LEU A 369 -7.63 8.33 -24.22
C LEU A 369 -7.70 8.71 -25.69
N LYS A 370 -7.94 9.99 -26.00
CA LYS A 370 -7.93 10.46 -27.39
C LYS A 370 -6.58 10.18 -28.05
N LEU A 371 -5.49 10.65 -27.43
CA LEU A 371 -4.14 10.45 -27.97
C LEU A 371 -3.79 8.96 -28.10
N LEU A 372 -4.11 8.14 -27.08
CA LEU A 372 -3.85 6.71 -27.13
C LEU A 372 -4.64 6.05 -28.27
N ASN A 373 -5.94 6.32 -28.40
CA ASN A 373 -6.77 5.74 -29.45
C ASN A 373 -6.31 6.14 -30.85
N ASP A 374 -5.93 7.39 -31.08
CA ASP A 374 -5.41 7.86 -32.37
C ASP A 374 -4.14 7.07 -32.77
N ASN A 375 -3.21 6.88 -31.82
CA ASN A 375 -2.00 6.08 -32.06
C ASN A 375 -2.30 4.59 -32.27
N LEU A 376 -3.27 4.03 -31.52
CA LEU A 376 -3.66 2.63 -31.67
C LEU A 376 -4.27 2.34 -33.05
N LEU A 377 -5.03 3.28 -33.61
CA LEU A 377 -5.57 3.16 -34.96
C LEU A 377 -4.44 3.12 -36.00
N GLU A 378 -3.50 4.07 -35.95
CA GLU A 378 -2.34 4.11 -36.85
C GLU A 378 -1.48 2.84 -36.73
N MET A 379 -1.29 2.34 -35.51
CA MET A 379 -0.55 1.10 -35.27
C MET A 379 -1.27 -0.12 -35.85
N LYS A 380 -2.60 -0.19 -35.72
CA LYS A 380 -3.40 -1.27 -36.28
C LYS A 380 -3.33 -1.30 -37.81
N GLU A 381 -3.38 -0.13 -38.46
CA GLU A 381 -3.17 0.02 -39.91
C GLU A 381 -1.80 -0.48 -40.35
N LYS A 382 -0.77 -0.30 -39.51
CA LYS A 382 0.60 -0.78 -39.75
C LYS A 382 0.85 -2.22 -39.28
N GLY A 383 -0.16 -2.94 -38.78
CA GLY A 383 -0.03 -4.30 -38.28
C GLY A 383 0.81 -4.44 -37.00
N GLN A 384 1.05 -3.35 -36.26
CA GLN A 384 1.87 -3.36 -35.05
C GLN A 384 1.03 -3.81 -33.84
N LYS A 385 1.56 -4.79 -33.08
CA LYS A 385 0.90 -5.32 -31.87
C LYS A 385 1.56 -4.90 -30.55
N LYS A 386 2.67 -4.16 -30.60
CA LYS A 386 3.44 -3.73 -29.42
C LYS A 386 3.56 -2.22 -29.36
N ILE A 387 3.02 -1.61 -28.32
CA ILE A 387 3.00 -0.16 -28.11
C ILE A 387 4.37 0.30 -27.65
N PRO A 388 5.01 1.24 -28.37
CA PRO A 388 6.38 1.67 -28.07
C PRO A 388 6.51 2.30 -26.68
N GLY A 389 7.60 1.98 -25.97
CA GLY A 389 7.85 2.50 -24.63
C GLY A 389 7.94 4.02 -24.58
N GLN A 390 8.43 4.64 -25.67
CA GLN A 390 8.50 6.09 -25.82
C GLN A 390 7.11 6.75 -25.89
N LEU A 391 6.12 6.09 -26.49
CA LEU A 391 4.75 6.59 -26.53
C LEU A 391 4.10 6.51 -25.14
N ILE A 392 4.31 5.39 -24.44
CA ILE A 392 3.87 5.21 -23.06
C ILE A 392 4.51 6.27 -22.16
N PHE A 393 5.80 6.53 -22.33
CA PHE A 393 6.54 7.55 -21.59
C PHE A 393 5.99 8.94 -21.86
N LYS A 394 5.73 9.29 -23.12
CA LYS A 394 5.10 10.56 -23.50
C LYS A 394 3.72 10.73 -22.86
N LEU A 395 2.88 9.69 -22.89
CA LEU A 395 1.56 9.69 -22.25
C LEU A 395 1.68 9.97 -20.75
N TYR A 396 2.62 9.29 -20.08
CA TYR A 396 2.86 9.44 -18.65
C TYR A 396 3.44 10.82 -18.28
N ASP A 397 4.59 11.18 -18.87
CA ASP A 397 5.38 12.36 -18.49
C ASP A 397 4.74 13.67 -18.96
N THR A 398 4.32 13.73 -20.22
CA THR A 398 3.81 14.98 -20.81
C THR A 398 2.34 15.21 -20.50
N TYR A 399 1.52 14.16 -20.46
CA TYR A 399 0.07 14.28 -20.33
C TYR A 399 -0.46 13.80 -18.97
N GLY A 400 0.39 13.27 -18.09
CA GLY A 400 -0.03 12.73 -16.79
C GLY A 400 -0.88 11.46 -16.90
N PHE A 401 -0.91 10.81 -18.06
CA PHE A 401 -1.77 9.66 -18.33
C PHE A 401 -1.14 8.38 -17.75
N PRO A 402 -1.76 7.74 -16.73
CA PRO A 402 -1.09 6.70 -15.96
C PRO A 402 -0.85 5.43 -16.77
N LEU A 403 0.33 4.81 -16.57
CA LEU A 403 0.68 3.52 -17.18
C LEU A 403 -0.37 2.43 -16.89
N ASP A 404 -0.95 2.43 -15.69
CA ASP A 404 -1.97 1.45 -15.30
C ASP A 404 -3.23 1.54 -16.17
N ILE A 405 -3.61 2.75 -16.57
CA ILE A 405 -4.77 2.97 -17.45
C ILE A 405 -4.41 2.57 -18.89
N VAL A 406 -3.17 2.82 -19.33
CA VAL A 406 -2.68 2.31 -20.61
C VAL A 406 -2.74 0.78 -20.66
N LYS A 407 -2.29 0.10 -19.59
CA LYS A 407 -2.40 -1.37 -19.46
C LYS A 407 -3.84 -1.86 -19.59
N ASP A 408 -4.78 -1.24 -18.89
CA ASP A 408 -6.20 -1.60 -18.95
C ASP A 408 -6.76 -1.42 -20.37
N VAL A 409 -6.50 -0.29 -21.04
CA VAL A 409 -7.00 -0.04 -22.41
C VAL A 409 -6.44 -1.03 -23.44
N VAL A 410 -5.21 -1.48 -23.23
CA VAL A 410 -4.47 -2.32 -24.17
C VAL A 410 -4.83 -3.79 -24.04
N ARG A 411 -5.14 -4.23 -22.82
CA ARG A 411 -5.70 -5.55 -22.56
C ARG A 411 -6.97 -5.80 -23.35
N ASP A 412 -7.88 -4.82 -23.38
CA ASP A 412 -9.15 -4.91 -24.11
C ASP A 412 -8.96 -5.01 -25.64
N LYS A 413 -7.77 -4.68 -26.16
CA LYS A 413 -7.46 -4.65 -27.60
C LYS A 413 -6.49 -5.74 -28.06
N ASN A 414 -6.13 -6.71 -27.20
CA ASN A 414 -5.17 -7.78 -27.49
C ASN A 414 -3.80 -7.27 -28.01
N MET A 415 -3.35 -6.12 -27.50
CA MET A 415 -2.04 -5.54 -27.79
C MET A 415 -1.11 -5.69 -26.58
N SER A 416 0.19 -5.49 -26.80
CA SER A 416 1.24 -5.61 -25.76
C SER A 416 1.94 -4.27 -25.54
N LEU A 417 2.53 -4.08 -24.36
CA LEU A 417 3.28 -2.87 -24.00
C LEU A 417 4.79 -3.12 -23.99
N ASP A 418 5.56 -2.17 -24.49
CA ASP A 418 7.01 -2.14 -24.30
C ASP A 418 7.41 -1.49 -22.96
N ILE A 419 7.21 -2.23 -21.87
CA ILE A 419 7.54 -1.78 -20.51
C ILE A 419 9.04 -1.51 -20.36
N GLN A 420 9.90 -2.31 -21.01
CA GLN A 420 11.35 -2.09 -20.96
C GLN A 420 11.72 -0.75 -21.61
N GLY A 421 11.17 -0.45 -22.78
CA GLY A 421 11.38 0.85 -23.44
C GLY A 421 10.89 2.03 -22.60
N PHE A 422 9.75 1.87 -21.91
CA PHE A 422 9.23 2.89 -20.99
C PHE A 422 10.20 3.13 -19.82
N ASN A 423 10.70 2.06 -19.18
CA ASN A 423 11.64 2.16 -18.07
C ASN A 423 12.96 2.82 -18.51
N ASN A 424 13.48 2.45 -19.68
CA ASN A 424 14.68 3.07 -20.24
C ASN A 424 14.48 4.59 -20.47
N ALA A 425 13.31 5.01 -20.94
CA ALA A 425 12.97 6.42 -21.12
C ALA A 425 12.86 7.18 -19.78
N MET A 426 12.22 6.57 -18.77
CA MET A 426 12.15 7.08 -17.40
C MET A 426 13.54 7.25 -16.77
N GLU A 427 14.43 6.28 -16.94
CA GLU A 427 15.82 6.36 -16.47
C GLU A 427 16.58 7.49 -17.18
N GLY A 428 16.40 7.63 -18.49
CA GLY A 428 16.97 8.73 -19.26
C GLY A 428 16.55 10.11 -18.74
N GLN A 429 15.28 10.27 -18.35
CA GLN A 429 14.79 11.52 -17.73
C GLN A 429 15.36 11.73 -16.33
N ARG A 430 15.44 10.69 -15.51
CA ARG A 430 16.06 10.75 -14.18
C ARG A 430 17.53 11.13 -14.25
N ALA A 431 18.28 10.58 -15.21
CA ALA A 431 19.67 10.92 -15.45
C ALA A 431 19.83 12.39 -15.86
N LYS A 432 18.96 12.91 -16.75
CA LYS A 432 18.94 14.33 -17.13
C LYS A 432 18.56 15.26 -15.97
N SER A 433 17.66 14.82 -15.09
CA SER A 433 17.27 15.57 -13.89
C SER A 433 18.38 15.57 -12.84
N ARG A 434 19.14 14.47 -12.72
CA ARG A 434 20.34 14.39 -11.87
C ARG A 434 21.49 15.25 -12.40
N SER A 435 21.67 15.35 -13.72
CA SER A 435 22.71 16.23 -14.30
C SER A 435 22.47 17.73 -14.05
N ILE A 436 21.26 18.12 -13.62
CA ILE A 436 20.92 19.49 -13.19
C ILE A 436 21.12 19.67 -11.67
N ALA A 437 21.21 18.58 -10.90
CA ALA A 437 21.30 18.59 -9.43
C ALA A 437 22.67 18.15 -8.86
N THR A 438 23.62 17.69 -9.69
CA THR A 438 24.98 17.34 -9.25
C THR A 438 25.91 18.56 -9.27
N PHE A 439 25.87 19.33 -8.19
CA PHE A 439 27.06 20.02 -7.66
C PHE A 439 27.27 19.55 -6.21
N SER A 440 27.55 18.26 -6.03
CA SER A 440 28.08 17.74 -4.76
C SER A 440 28.62 16.30 -4.95
N GLU A 441 29.60 16.12 -5.84
CA GLU A 441 30.51 14.99 -5.65
C GLU A 441 31.38 15.31 -4.44
N ILE A 442 31.21 14.52 -3.37
CA ILE A 442 32.05 14.57 -2.18
C ILE A 442 33.48 14.29 -2.64
N SER A 443 34.34 15.30 -2.59
CA SER A 443 35.76 15.20 -2.87
C SER A 443 36.39 14.05 -2.06
N ASP A 444 37.32 13.31 -2.67
CA ASP A 444 38.15 12.29 -2.02
C ASP A 444 38.87 12.80 -0.75
N ALA A 445 39.01 14.12 -0.58
CA ALA A 445 39.61 14.78 0.58
C ALA A 445 38.92 14.42 1.92
N TYR A 446 37.61 14.13 1.92
CA TYR A 446 36.84 13.88 3.16
C TYR A 446 36.89 12.41 3.63
N LYS A 447 37.29 11.48 2.75
CA LYS A 447 37.25 10.03 3.02
C LYS A 447 38.21 9.62 4.14
N LYS A 448 39.38 10.26 4.23
CA LYS A 448 40.40 9.94 5.23
C LYS A 448 39.96 10.29 6.65
N LEU A 449 39.45 11.51 6.87
CA LEU A 449 38.92 11.94 8.18
C LEU A 449 37.72 11.10 8.64
N SER A 450 36.82 10.78 7.70
CA SER A 450 35.66 9.93 7.98
C SER A 450 36.08 8.52 8.42
N SER A 451 37.13 7.96 7.81
CA SER A 451 37.68 6.65 8.18
C SER A 451 38.41 6.63 9.53
N GLU A 452 38.94 7.78 9.96
CA GLU A 452 39.60 7.95 11.27
C GLU A 452 38.61 8.24 12.41
N GLY A 453 37.31 8.38 12.12
CA GLY A 453 36.25 8.57 13.12
C GLY A 453 36.23 9.96 13.78
N ILE A 454 36.94 10.94 13.21
CA ILE A 454 37.05 12.29 13.77
C ILE A 454 35.78 13.08 13.42
N LYS A 455 35.02 13.48 14.44
CA LYS A 455 33.82 14.34 14.30
C LYS A 455 34.00 15.64 15.08
N PRO A 456 33.75 16.82 14.47
CA PRO A 456 33.71 18.09 15.18
C PRO A 456 32.70 18.03 16.34
N LYS A 457 33.09 18.48 17.53
CA LYS A 457 32.17 18.63 18.64
C LYS A 457 31.36 19.92 18.47
N PHE A 458 30.08 19.76 18.15
CA PHE A 458 29.14 20.87 18.04
C PHE A 458 28.85 21.48 19.42
N VAL A 459 29.09 22.79 19.56
CA VAL A 459 28.84 23.57 20.78
C VAL A 459 27.78 24.67 20.58
N GLY A 460 27.15 24.68 19.40
CA GLY A 460 26.21 25.71 18.98
C GLY A 460 24.84 25.70 19.65
N TYR A 461 24.60 24.74 20.57
CA TYR A 461 23.42 24.72 21.44
C TYR A 461 23.47 25.84 22.48
N ASP A 462 24.66 26.08 23.06
CA ASP A 462 24.82 27.02 24.17
C ASP A 462 25.59 28.29 23.77
N LYS A 463 26.36 28.23 22.67
CA LYS A 463 27.34 29.27 22.31
C LYS A 463 27.25 29.62 20.82
N LEU A 464 27.36 30.90 20.51
CA LEU A 464 27.49 31.39 19.11
C LEU A 464 28.95 31.60 18.69
N SER A 465 29.90 31.37 19.59
CA SER A 465 31.32 31.52 19.31
C SER A 465 32.18 30.53 20.09
N CYS A 466 33.29 30.07 19.52
CA CYS A 466 34.28 29.28 20.24
C CYS A 466 35.69 29.39 19.63
N ASN A 467 36.70 29.06 20.43
CA ASN A 467 38.03 28.73 19.91
C ASN A 467 38.03 27.28 19.41
N ALA A 468 38.68 27.01 18.29
CA ALA A 468 38.83 25.68 17.72
C ALA A 468 40.18 25.56 16.98
N LYS A 469 40.58 24.32 16.70
CA LYS A 469 41.75 23.99 15.90
C LYS A 469 41.34 23.55 14.50
N VAL A 470 42.05 24.05 13.49
CA VAL A 470 41.87 23.62 12.09
C VAL A 470 42.38 22.19 11.91
N LEU A 471 41.49 21.29 11.50
CA LEU A 471 41.82 19.89 11.23
C LEU A 471 42.16 19.67 9.75
N VAL A 472 41.36 20.23 8.85
CA VAL A 472 41.54 20.09 7.40
C VAL A 472 41.11 21.37 6.70
N ILE A 473 41.83 21.68 5.62
CA ILE A 473 41.52 22.74 4.66
C ILE A 473 41.42 22.07 3.30
N VAL A 474 40.36 22.36 2.55
CA VAL A 474 40.17 21.88 1.19
C VAL A 474 40.04 23.08 0.26
N GLU A 475 40.82 23.08 -0.83
CA GLU A 475 40.74 24.04 -1.92
C GLU A 475 40.58 23.25 -3.23
N ASN A 476 39.63 23.62 -4.09
CA ASN A 476 39.37 22.94 -5.37
C ASN A 476 39.30 21.41 -5.24
N SER A 477 38.55 20.93 -4.24
CA SER A 477 38.38 19.49 -3.98
C SER A 477 39.66 18.73 -3.61
N ASN A 478 40.74 19.40 -3.18
CA ASN A 478 41.96 18.76 -2.71
C ASN A 478 42.33 19.26 -1.30
N GLU A 479 42.77 18.35 -0.42
CA GLU A 479 43.31 18.74 0.89
C GLU A 479 44.61 19.52 0.69
N VAL A 480 44.69 20.70 1.31
CA VAL A 480 45.88 21.58 1.28
C VAL A 480 46.39 21.83 2.69
N HIS A 481 47.71 22.04 2.83
CA HIS A 481 48.31 22.36 4.12
C HIS A 481 48.09 23.83 4.53
N GLU A 482 47.96 24.72 3.56
CA GLU A 482 47.74 26.15 3.76
C GLU A 482 46.94 26.76 2.60
N ALA A 483 46.15 27.79 2.89
CA ALA A 483 45.41 28.58 1.90
C ALA A 483 45.47 30.07 2.25
N SER A 484 45.52 30.93 1.23
CA SER A 484 45.75 32.38 1.36
C SER A 484 44.59 33.23 0.86
N SER A 485 44.66 34.53 1.12
CA SER A 485 43.64 35.51 0.75
C SER A 485 43.17 35.40 -0.71
N GLY A 486 41.86 35.57 -0.90
CA GLY A 486 41.19 35.51 -2.19
C GLY A 486 40.72 34.11 -2.62
N LYS A 487 41.05 33.05 -1.86
CA LYS A 487 40.64 31.68 -2.16
C LYS A 487 39.33 31.31 -1.48
N GLU A 488 38.52 30.52 -2.18
CA GLU A 488 37.40 29.77 -1.60
C GLU A 488 37.92 28.47 -1.01
N VAL A 489 37.51 28.18 0.21
CA VAL A 489 37.99 27.05 0.98
C VAL A 489 36.87 26.38 1.75
N GLU A 490 37.03 25.09 1.98
CA GLU A 490 36.22 24.34 2.94
C GLU A 490 37.09 24.00 4.16
N VAL A 491 36.60 24.31 5.36
CA VAL A 491 37.38 24.18 6.61
C VAL A 491 36.65 23.27 7.58
N ILE A 492 37.40 22.34 8.17
CA ILE A 492 36.92 21.44 9.24
C ILE A 492 37.71 21.71 10.50
N THR A 493 37.02 21.76 11.64
CA THR A 493 37.58 22.08 12.96
C THR A 493 37.23 21.01 13.99
N ASP A 494 37.93 20.98 15.11
CA ASP A 494 37.63 20.06 16.22
C ASP A 494 36.38 20.46 17.04
N PHE A 495 36.07 21.76 17.13
CA PHE A 495 34.85 22.32 17.72
C PHE A 495 34.20 23.30 16.76
N THR A 496 32.86 23.40 16.78
CA THR A 496 32.16 24.44 16.03
C THR A 496 30.84 24.88 16.65
N PRO A 497 30.55 26.20 16.68
CA PRO A 497 29.23 26.73 17.01
C PRO A 497 28.28 26.77 15.80
N PHE A 498 28.76 26.56 14.57
CA PHE A 498 27.98 26.64 13.33
C PHE A 498 27.11 25.40 13.16
N TYR A 499 25.80 25.60 13.05
CA TYR A 499 24.82 24.59 12.73
C TYR A 499 24.95 24.27 11.24
N ALA A 500 25.13 22.99 10.96
CA ALA A 500 25.20 22.50 9.60
C ALA A 500 23.79 22.22 9.07
N GLU A 501 23.54 22.54 7.81
CA GLU A 501 22.24 22.34 7.16
C GLU A 501 21.66 20.95 7.46
N SER A 502 20.46 20.93 8.06
CA SER A 502 19.78 19.69 8.44
C SER A 502 18.31 19.91 8.77
N GLY A 503 17.47 18.89 8.51
CA GLY A 503 16.05 18.92 8.89
C GLY A 503 15.23 20.04 8.23
N GLY A 504 15.66 20.54 7.08
CA GLY A 504 15.07 21.68 6.37
C GLY A 504 15.59 23.05 6.82
N GLN A 505 16.41 23.11 7.89
CA GLN A 505 17.06 24.34 8.34
C GLN A 505 18.38 24.55 7.59
N VAL A 506 18.56 25.75 7.05
CA VAL A 506 19.79 26.15 6.34
C VAL A 506 21.00 26.23 7.29
N GLY A 507 22.20 26.03 6.72
CA GLY A 507 23.46 26.17 7.43
C GLY A 507 23.71 27.58 7.94
N ASP A 508 24.45 27.72 9.03
CA ASP A 508 24.83 29.03 9.53
C ASP A 508 25.90 29.70 8.68
N THR A 509 25.82 31.03 8.66
CA THR A 509 26.83 31.94 8.15
C THR A 509 27.58 32.61 9.30
N GLY A 510 28.72 33.24 9.00
CA GLY A 510 29.50 33.93 10.02
C GLY A 510 30.96 34.13 9.62
N LYS A 511 31.84 34.17 10.62
CA LYS A 511 33.26 34.48 10.43
C LYS A 511 34.16 33.53 11.23
N ILE A 512 35.31 33.23 10.64
CA ILE A 512 36.43 32.56 11.29
C ILE A 512 37.61 33.52 11.28
N SER A 513 38.24 33.71 12.44
CA SER A 513 39.33 34.67 12.63
C SER A 513 40.53 34.05 13.34
N GLY A 514 41.73 34.57 13.08
CA GLY A 514 42.98 34.16 13.72
C GLY A 514 44.01 35.29 13.70
N THR A 515 45.23 35.02 14.17
CA THR A 515 46.30 36.04 14.38
C THR A 515 46.58 36.90 13.13
N ASN A 516 46.35 36.39 11.93
CA ASN A 516 46.35 37.13 10.67
C ASN A 516 45.42 36.42 9.67
N LEU A 517 44.17 36.17 10.05
CA LEU A 517 43.19 35.47 9.22
C LEU A 517 41.82 36.08 9.41
N LEU A 518 41.13 36.35 8.30
CA LEU A 518 39.70 36.59 8.26
C LEU A 518 39.10 35.76 7.13
N LEU A 519 38.24 34.83 7.50
CA LEU A 519 37.51 33.93 6.61
C LEU A 519 36.02 34.18 6.83
N GLU A 520 35.31 34.57 5.76
CA GLU A 520 33.84 34.71 5.79
C GLU A 520 33.20 33.41 5.35
N ILE A 521 32.28 32.90 6.17
CA ILE A 521 31.55 31.65 5.94
C ILE A 521 30.23 32.00 5.28
N SER A 522 30.05 31.50 4.07
CA SER A 522 28.84 31.66 3.28
C SER A 522 27.82 30.55 3.54
N ASP A 523 28.28 29.37 3.97
CA ASP A 523 27.42 28.22 4.26
C ASP A 523 28.10 27.20 5.16
N THR A 524 27.32 26.43 5.91
CA THR A 524 27.80 25.32 6.73
C THR A 524 26.99 24.07 6.42
N VAL A 525 27.65 23.03 5.93
CA VAL A 525 26.98 21.79 5.49
C VAL A 525 27.46 20.58 6.30
N LYS A 526 26.64 19.52 6.28
CA LYS A 526 26.95 18.25 6.93
C LYS A 526 27.09 17.17 5.87
N ASP A 527 28.16 16.40 5.93
CA ASP A 527 28.31 15.22 5.08
C ASP A 527 27.50 14.01 5.62
N PRO A 528 27.37 12.92 4.86
CA PRO A 528 26.66 11.71 5.32
C PRO A 528 27.26 11.05 6.57
N THR A 529 28.55 11.28 6.87
CA THR A 529 29.23 10.69 8.04
C THR A 529 29.04 11.53 9.33
N GLY A 530 28.57 12.75 9.15
CA GLY A 530 28.25 13.71 10.19
C GLY A 530 29.32 14.76 10.46
N LEU A 531 30.29 14.90 9.56
CA LEU A 531 31.31 15.92 9.52
C LEU A 531 30.68 17.28 9.18
N VAL A 532 31.04 18.31 9.95
CA VAL A 532 30.61 19.70 9.71
C VAL A 532 31.66 20.42 8.89
N ILE A 533 31.23 20.97 7.76
CA ILE A 533 32.08 21.61 6.76
C ILE A 533 31.68 23.08 6.65
N HIS A 534 32.63 23.98 6.94
CA HIS A 534 32.42 25.42 6.80
C HIS A 534 32.92 25.85 5.42
N LYS A 535 32.02 26.37 4.58
CA LYS A 535 32.34 26.85 3.23
C LYS A 535 32.46 28.36 3.26
N GLY A 536 33.56 28.88 2.73
CA GLY A 536 33.80 30.31 2.81
C GLY A 536 34.95 30.80 1.96
N ARG A 537 35.19 32.11 2.04
CA ARG A 537 36.26 32.78 1.31
C ARG A 537 37.19 33.51 2.27
N ILE A 538 38.50 33.34 2.06
CA ILE A 538 39.53 34.06 2.83
C ILE A 538 39.57 35.50 2.34
N ILE A 539 39.19 36.44 3.20
CA ILE A 539 39.17 37.88 2.90
C ILE A 539 40.55 38.50 3.08
N SER A 540 41.28 38.05 4.10
CA SER A 540 42.65 38.50 4.36
C SER A 540 43.45 37.45 5.12
N GLY A 541 44.73 37.35 4.80
CA GLY A 541 45.67 36.49 5.53
C GLY A 541 45.80 35.07 5.00
N THR A 542 46.20 34.15 5.88
CA THR A 542 46.47 32.74 5.56
C THR A 542 45.98 31.84 6.68
N ILE A 543 45.39 30.70 6.33
CA ILE A 543 45.00 29.62 7.25
C ILE A 543 45.87 28.39 7.00
N LYS A 544 46.35 27.75 8.07
CA LYS A 544 47.12 26.50 8.00
C LYS A 544 46.47 25.40 8.82
N LYS A 545 46.68 24.15 8.40
CA LYS A 545 46.26 22.98 9.17
C LYS A 545 46.96 23.00 10.54
N GLY A 546 46.17 22.90 11.59
CA GLY A 546 46.63 22.95 12.98
C GLY A 546 46.57 24.32 13.64
N ASP A 547 46.18 25.38 12.94
CA ASP A 547 46.03 26.72 13.51
C ASP A 547 44.91 26.76 14.57
N ASN A 548 45.10 27.60 15.58
CA ASN A 548 44.05 27.97 16.54
C ASN A 548 43.29 29.18 16.01
N ILE A 549 41.98 29.03 15.87
CA ILE A 549 41.08 30.01 15.27
C ILE A 549 39.87 30.27 16.17
N PHE A 550 39.26 31.43 16.00
CA PHE A 550 38.03 31.84 16.68
C PHE A 550 36.88 31.88 15.68
N LEU A 551 35.86 31.08 15.95
CA LEU A 551 34.64 30.93 15.15
C LEU A 551 33.53 31.76 15.77
N ILE A 552 32.79 32.52 14.98
CA ILE A 552 31.61 33.29 15.39
C ILE A 552 30.50 33.23 14.35
N VAL A 553 29.31 32.81 14.77
CA VAL A 553 28.10 32.73 13.93
C VAL A 553 27.42 34.09 13.85
N ASP A 554 26.79 34.41 12.71
CA ASP A 554 25.92 35.58 12.64
C ASP A 554 24.69 35.40 13.54
N LYS A 555 24.67 36.14 14.65
CA LYS A 555 23.62 36.06 15.67
C LYS A 555 22.25 36.44 15.11
N ASN A 556 22.18 37.40 14.19
CA ASN A 556 20.91 37.88 13.68
C ASN A 556 20.28 36.85 12.75
N GLU A 557 21.07 36.28 11.84
CA GLU A 557 20.59 35.21 10.96
C GLU A 557 20.21 33.96 11.74
N ARG A 558 21.04 33.54 12.71
CA ARG A 558 20.71 32.41 13.59
C ARG A 558 19.39 32.60 14.31
N ASN A 559 19.16 33.79 14.88
CA ASN A 559 17.92 34.09 15.61
C ASN A 559 16.70 34.09 14.66
N ALA A 560 16.83 34.67 13.47
CA ALA A 560 15.76 34.68 12.48
C ALA A 560 15.39 33.25 12.04
N THR A 561 16.39 32.41 11.77
CA THR A 561 16.22 30.99 11.46
C THR A 561 15.56 30.22 12.62
N ALA A 562 15.98 30.47 13.86
CA ALA A 562 15.37 29.85 15.05
C ALA A 562 13.89 30.23 15.21
N CYS A 563 13.56 31.50 15.00
CA CYS A 563 12.16 31.96 15.00
C CYS A 563 11.33 31.24 13.93
N ASN A 564 11.86 31.11 12.71
CA ASN A 564 11.19 30.41 11.61
C ASN A 564 11.07 28.90 11.87
N HIS A 565 12.04 28.28 12.54
CA HIS A 565 11.98 26.90 12.99
C HIS A 565 10.81 26.71 13.98
N THR A 566 10.73 27.56 15.01
CA THR A 566 9.62 27.51 15.98
C THR A 566 8.27 27.77 15.30
N ALA A 567 8.20 28.74 14.40
CA ALA A 567 6.99 29.04 13.63
C ALA A 567 6.53 27.85 12.78
N THR A 568 7.45 27.05 12.24
CA THR A 568 7.14 25.82 11.49
C THR A 568 6.40 24.80 12.37
N HIS A 569 6.85 24.58 13.61
CA HIS A 569 6.16 23.68 14.54
C HIS A 569 4.78 24.20 14.96
N ILE A 570 4.67 25.50 15.22
CA ILE A 570 3.40 26.15 15.55
C ILE A 570 2.42 25.99 14.38
N LEU A 571 2.86 26.30 13.15
CA LEU A 571 2.06 26.17 11.94
C LEU A 571 1.57 24.73 11.76
N HIS A 572 2.45 23.73 11.93
CA HIS A 572 2.07 22.32 11.81
C HIS A 572 1.00 21.93 12.84
N SER A 573 1.15 22.36 14.10
CA SER A 573 0.17 22.11 15.17
C SER A 573 -1.19 22.73 14.83
N VAL A 574 -1.20 23.99 14.39
CA VAL A 574 -2.42 24.71 14.00
C VAL A 574 -3.09 24.07 12.79
N LEU A 575 -2.32 23.67 11.77
CA LEU A 575 -2.86 22.99 10.60
C LEU A 575 -3.55 21.68 10.99
N ARG A 576 -2.97 20.89 11.91
CA ARG A 576 -3.61 19.67 12.42
C ARG A 576 -4.89 19.96 13.21
N GLN A 577 -4.92 21.02 13.99
CA GLN A 577 -6.13 21.42 14.74
C GLN A 577 -7.26 21.89 13.83
N ILE A 578 -6.96 22.70 12.80
CA ILE A 578 -7.97 23.30 11.91
C ILE A 578 -8.40 22.32 10.83
N LEU A 579 -7.44 21.65 10.20
CA LEU A 579 -7.68 20.84 9.01
C LEU A 579 -7.87 19.36 9.34
N GLY A 580 -7.38 18.88 10.49
CA GLY A 580 -7.49 17.50 10.95
C GLY A 580 -6.14 16.79 11.07
N ASP A 581 -6.14 15.67 11.80
CA ASP A 581 -4.93 14.88 12.12
C ASP A 581 -4.27 14.21 10.92
N HIS A 582 -4.90 14.20 9.74
CA HIS A 582 -4.32 13.68 8.51
C HIS A 582 -3.24 14.59 7.92
N VAL A 583 -3.13 15.83 8.38
CA VAL A 583 -2.07 16.74 7.96
C VAL A 583 -0.72 16.22 8.46
N LYS A 584 0.15 15.87 7.52
CA LYS A 584 1.54 15.47 7.77
C LYS A 584 2.48 16.38 7.00
N GLN A 585 3.64 16.67 7.59
CA GLN A 585 4.73 17.36 6.91
C GLN A 585 5.23 16.51 5.72
N ALA A 586 5.27 17.12 4.54
CA ALA A 586 5.79 16.55 3.31
C ALA A 586 7.12 17.21 2.88
N GLY A 587 7.41 18.41 3.38
CA GLY A 587 8.64 19.15 3.10
C GLY A 587 8.76 20.38 3.99
N SER A 588 9.98 20.86 4.22
CA SER A 588 10.22 22.09 4.99
C SER A 588 11.49 22.79 4.52
N LEU A 589 11.46 24.13 4.52
CA LEU A 589 12.61 25.01 4.37
C LEU A 589 12.53 26.07 5.47
N VAL A 590 13.61 26.24 6.22
CA VAL A 590 13.74 27.22 7.30
C VAL A 590 15.02 28.02 7.05
N ALA A 591 14.84 29.23 6.52
CA ALA A 591 15.91 30.19 6.24
C ALA A 591 15.70 31.48 7.08
N PRO A 592 16.69 32.37 7.22
CA PRO A 592 16.54 33.62 7.96
C PRO A 592 15.42 34.52 7.40
N ASP A 593 15.27 34.54 6.07
CA ASP A 593 14.37 35.44 5.34
C ASP A 593 12.97 34.85 5.11
N ARG A 594 12.82 33.52 5.14
CA ARG A 594 11.54 32.85 4.88
C ARG A 594 11.47 31.45 5.48
N LEU A 595 10.24 30.97 5.67
CA LEU A 595 9.93 29.57 5.89
C LEU A 595 8.98 29.04 4.81
N ARG A 596 9.14 27.78 4.43
CA ARG A 596 8.20 27.03 3.58
C ARG A 596 7.82 25.76 4.32
N PHE A 597 6.52 25.48 4.41
CA PHE A 597 6.02 24.25 5.01
C PHE A 597 5.08 23.56 4.03
N ASP A 598 5.51 22.43 3.50
CA ASP A 598 4.72 21.63 2.57
C ASP A 598 4.03 20.54 3.39
N PHE A 599 2.71 20.40 3.24
CA PHE A 599 1.92 19.45 4.02
C PHE A 599 0.88 18.72 3.18
N THR A 600 0.53 17.52 3.61
CA THR A 600 -0.49 16.71 2.95
C THR A 600 -1.89 17.23 3.29
N HIS A 601 -2.56 17.83 2.32
CA HIS A 601 -3.95 18.25 2.45
C HIS A 601 -4.70 18.04 1.14
N PHE A 602 -5.99 17.72 1.24
CA PHE A 602 -6.86 17.67 0.07
C PHE A 602 -7.04 19.09 -0.48
N SER A 603 -7.17 19.24 -1.80
CA SER A 603 -7.44 20.52 -2.47
C SER A 603 -8.62 20.40 -3.42
#